data_AF-A0A8T5DBA7-F1
#
_entry.id   AF-A0A8T5DBA7-F1
#
_cell.length_a   1.000
_cell.length_b   1.000
_cell.length_c   1.000
_cell.angle_alpha   90.00
_cell.angle_beta   90.00
_cell.angle_gamma   90.00
#
_symmetry.space_group_name_H-M   'P 1'
#
loop_
_entity.id
_entity.type
_entity.pdbx_description
1 polymer ?
#
loop_
_entity_poly.entity_id
_entity_poly.type
_entity_poly.pdbx_seq_one_letter_code
_entity_poly.pdbx_strand_id
1 'polypeptide(L)'
;MANEYRVIRETVQLSKIDGDLNVERGVVDASDSGLVVIGVIRCEGDCEFTGNVEAQSIISRKGDVQIVGSVKADSIEIKNGSLRVKDSIIADRIRVNKRLEFGESMSADTVRVGGTLNALGDCKASRINVGGTFRADRRVDVDHIDVGGSLTTEGETTSRIIDVGGTFKANGPLTVEEIDVGGTFKAEVPVQLVSVKVGGTVSLVGGKVEKIIDVGGTLKVEEHLEFGDIDVGGTVRLRKGGSGGTIDVGGTLKIQGDIDFKKIDVGGTVKIDGTAKGESLSVGGSLKTFGDFSVSDRLKVGGKIEVDGNLKAQNIRVGGSIRAHKVEAEQFIETSNLRTRHGAKATRIEIDRKGHVEGPLIGEIIILKDRVDAEDIYGDRVQIRSRCKVGDVYANRVQMDSRSTAKSVTYTDEFKVDNRANVINASQKSEKLPEPPL
;
A
#
# COMPACT_ATOMS: atom_id res chain seq x y z
N MET A 1 -57.39 -28.02 3.87
CA MET A 1 -57.64 -26.80 4.64
C MET A 1 -56.35 -26.51 5.39
N ALA A 2 -55.65 -25.43 5.09
CA ALA A 2 -54.49 -25.06 5.90
C ALA A 2 -55.01 -24.65 7.28
N ASN A 3 -54.61 -25.34 8.35
CA ASN A 3 -54.92 -24.90 9.70
C ASN A 3 -54.17 -23.58 9.93
N GLU A 4 -54.91 -22.54 10.30
CA GLU A 4 -54.36 -21.22 10.58
C GLU A 4 -54.57 -20.93 12.07
N TYR A 5 -53.48 -20.86 12.82
CA TYR A 5 -53.50 -20.52 14.25
C TYR A 5 -53.25 -19.02 14.43
N ARG A 6 -53.92 -18.39 15.39
CA ARG A 6 -53.83 -16.94 15.64
C ARG A 6 -53.54 -16.66 17.11
N VAL A 7 -52.60 -15.76 17.36
CA VAL A 7 -52.26 -15.20 18.68
C VAL A 7 -52.36 -13.69 18.59
N ILE A 8 -53.26 -13.06 19.34
CA ILE A 8 -53.55 -11.62 19.18
C ILE A 8 -53.50 -10.92 20.55
N ARG A 9 -52.49 -10.05 20.75
CA ARG A 9 -52.34 -9.21 21.96
C ARG A 9 -52.40 -9.99 23.27
N GLU A 10 -51.91 -11.21 23.25
CA GLU A 10 -51.95 -12.15 24.36
C GLU A 10 -50.66 -12.97 24.42
N THR A 11 -50.52 -13.70 25.51
CA THR A 11 -49.42 -14.66 25.71
C THR A 11 -49.99 -16.07 25.62
N VAL A 12 -49.44 -16.90 24.74
CA VAL A 12 -49.90 -18.29 24.54
C VAL A 12 -48.72 -19.23 24.60
N GLN A 13 -48.89 -20.35 25.32
CA GLN A 13 -47.95 -21.45 25.26
C GLN A 13 -48.24 -22.34 24.04
N LEU A 14 -47.25 -22.49 23.17
CA LEU A 14 -47.36 -23.25 21.93
C LEU A 14 -46.13 -24.14 21.74
N SER A 15 -46.33 -25.31 21.14
CA SER A 15 -45.24 -26.27 20.88
C SER A 15 -45.19 -26.69 19.42
N LYS A 16 -46.28 -27.25 18.86
CA LYS A 16 -46.32 -27.71 17.47
C LYS A 16 -47.57 -27.26 16.74
N ILE A 17 -47.37 -26.75 15.51
CA ILE A 17 -48.43 -26.30 14.62
C ILE A 17 -48.24 -26.96 13.25
N ASP A 18 -49.24 -27.75 12.85
CA ASP A 18 -49.36 -28.30 11.50
C ASP A 18 -50.17 -27.33 10.63
N GLY A 19 -49.49 -26.32 10.09
CA GLY A 19 -50.09 -25.22 9.35
C GLY A 19 -49.37 -23.90 9.56
N ASP A 20 -50.09 -22.79 9.40
CA ASP A 20 -49.57 -21.43 9.52
C ASP A 20 -49.87 -20.84 10.91
N LEU A 21 -48.97 -19.98 11.40
CA LEU A 21 -49.12 -19.23 12.65
C LEU A 21 -49.14 -17.74 12.37
N ASN A 22 -50.19 -17.04 12.78
CA ASN A 22 -50.26 -15.58 12.74
C ASN A 22 -50.18 -15.01 14.16
N VAL A 23 -49.23 -14.11 14.40
CA VAL A 23 -49.02 -13.43 15.68
C VAL A 23 -49.21 -11.92 15.49
N GLU A 24 -50.18 -11.32 16.15
CA GLU A 24 -50.42 -9.87 16.15
C GLU A 24 -50.13 -9.28 17.53
N ARG A 25 -49.01 -8.55 17.68
CA ARG A 25 -48.57 -7.94 18.95
C ARG A 25 -48.60 -8.92 20.14
N GLY A 26 -48.23 -10.17 19.88
CA GLY A 26 -48.38 -11.29 20.82
C GLY A 26 -47.05 -11.86 21.30
N VAL A 27 -47.13 -12.63 22.38
CA VAL A 27 -45.99 -13.36 22.95
C VAL A 27 -46.27 -14.86 22.83
N VAL A 28 -45.35 -15.58 22.21
CA VAL A 28 -45.41 -17.05 22.13
C VAL A 28 -44.37 -17.62 23.07
N ASP A 29 -44.82 -18.32 24.11
CA ASP A 29 -43.94 -19.03 25.03
C ASP A 29 -43.83 -20.50 24.64
N ALA A 30 -42.66 -20.90 24.15
CA ALA A 30 -42.32 -22.25 23.77
C ALA A 30 -41.06 -22.72 24.52
N SER A 31 -40.83 -22.20 25.72
CA SER A 31 -39.63 -22.46 26.53
C SER A 31 -39.43 -23.95 26.88
N ASP A 32 -40.51 -24.72 27.02
CA ASP A 32 -40.45 -26.13 27.43
C ASP A 32 -39.96 -27.07 26.31
N SER A 33 -40.43 -26.88 25.07
CA SER A 33 -40.21 -27.84 23.97
C SER A 33 -39.73 -27.22 22.66
N GLY A 34 -39.65 -25.90 22.57
CA GLY A 34 -39.52 -25.17 21.31
C GLY A 34 -40.83 -25.14 20.51
N LEU A 35 -40.88 -24.24 19.53
CA LEU A 35 -41.98 -24.02 18.61
C LEU A 35 -41.63 -24.58 17.23
N VAL A 36 -42.39 -25.56 16.76
CA VAL A 36 -42.26 -26.13 15.41
C VAL A 36 -43.52 -25.80 14.60
N VAL A 37 -43.36 -25.01 13.54
CA VAL A 37 -44.43 -24.62 12.61
C VAL A 37 -44.10 -25.20 11.24
N ILE A 38 -44.90 -26.14 10.75
CA ILE A 38 -44.65 -26.77 9.44
C ILE A 38 -44.81 -25.76 8.29
N GLY A 39 -45.65 -24.73 8.47
CA GLY A 39 -45.88 -23.66 7.52
C GLY A 39 -45.17 -22.34 7.87
N VAL A 40 -45.87 -21.24 7.64
CA VAL A 40 -45.34 -19.87 7.75
C VAL A 40 -45.74 -19.23 9.06
N ILE A 41 -44.78 -18.60 9.74
CA ILE A 41 -45.03 -17.68 10.85
C ILE A 41 -45.18 -16.26 10.29
N ARG A 42 -46.34 -15.63 10.51
CA ARG A 42 -46.62 -14.25 10.11
C ARG A 42 -46.76 -13.36 11.34
N CYS A 43 -45.90 -12.36 11.45
CA CYS A 43 -45.90 -11.39 12.54
C CYS A 43 -46.48 -10.05 12.08
N GLU A 44 -47.34 -9.46 12.91
CA GLU A 44 -47.88 -8.12 12.73
C GLU A 44 -47.78 -7.30 14.03
N GLY A 45 -47.00 -6.22 13.99
CA GLY A 45 -46.59 -5.50 15.20
C GLY A 45 -45.45 -6.22 15.92
N ASP A 46 -45.14 -5.74 17.12
CA ASP A 46 -43.99 -6.25 17.88
C ASP A 46 -44.32 -7.64 18.46
N CYS A 47 -43.56 -8.66 18.08
CA CYS A 47 -43.83 -10.04 18.46
C CYS A 47 -42.62 -10.64 19.19
N GLU A 48 -42.88 -11.38 20.25
CA GLU A 48 -41.85 -12.05 21.04
C GLU A 48 -42.08 -13.56 21.06
N PHE A 49 -40.99 -14.31 20.88
CA PHE A 49 -40.97 -15.76 20.98
C PHE A 49 -39.93 -16.16 22.01
N THR A 50 -40.31 -17.00 22.97
CA THR A 50 -39.40 -17.58 23.95
C THR A 50 -39.21 -19.06 23.63
N GLY A 51 -37.96 -19.52 23.55
CA GLY A 51 -37.60 -20.87 23.11
C GLY A 51 -37.16 -20.94 21.65
N ASN A 52 -36.71 -22.11 21.24
CA ASN A 52 -36.23 -22.35 19.87
C ASN A 52 -37.41 -22.35 18.88
N VAL A 53 -37.23 -21.73 17.72
CA VAL A 53 -38.26 -21.62 16.68
C VAL A 53 -37.78 -22.32 15.40
N GLU A 54 -38.54 -23.31 14.95
CA GLU A 54 -38.38 -23.96 13.64
C GLU A 54 -39.62 -23.69 12.78
N ALA A 55 -39.40 -23.13 11.59
CA ALA A 55 -40.49 -22.82 10.66
C ALA A 55 -40.04 -22.93 9.21
N GLN A 56 -40.96 -23.13 8.26
CA GLN A 56 -40.58 -23.00 6.85
C GLN A 56 -40.17 -21.57 6.52
N SER A 57 -40.92 -20.58 7.01
CA SER A 57 -40.61 -19.18 6.81
C SER A 57 -41.15 -18.29 7.93
N ILE A 58 -40.43 -17.20 8.21
CA ILE A 58 -40.85 -16.18 9.17
C ILE A 58 -41.00 -14.87 8.41
N ILE A 59 -42.19 -14.28 8.43
CA ILE A 59 -42.52 -13.07 7.68
C ILE A 59 -43.10 -12.03 8.63
N SER A 60 -42.48 -10.85 8.70
CA SER A 60 -43.05 -9.68 9.37
C SER A 60 -43.25 -8.54 8.39
N ARG A 61 -44.47 -8.00 8.31
CA ARG A 61 -44.76 -6.81 7.50
C ARG A 61 -44.41 -5.52 8.22
N LYS A 62 -44.62 -5.48 9.54
CA LYS A 62 -44.42 -4.31 10.42
C LYS A 62 -44.17 -4.81 11.84
N GLY A 63 -43.31 -4.10 12.56
CA GLY A 63 -42.98 -4.40 13.95
C GLY A 63 -41.72 -5.26 14.08
N ASP A 64 -41.12 -5.19 15.26
CA ASP A 64 -39.90 -5.90 15.57
C ASP A 64 -40.21 -7.35 15.99
N VAL A 65 -39.34 -8.28 15.61
CA VAL A 65 -39.45 -9.69 15.99
C VAL A 65 -38.29 -10.02 16.90
N GLN A 66 -38.61 -10.41 18.14
CA GLN A 66 -37.65 -10.85 19.14
C GLN A 66 -37.81 -12.35 19.38
N ILE A 67 -36.69 -13.07 19.32
CA ILE A 67 -36.65 -14.51 19.58
C ILE A 67 -35.58 -14.75 20.64
N VAL A 68 -36.05 -15.12 21.84
CA VAL A 68 -35.22 -15.53 22.97
C VAL A 68 -34.96 -17.02 22.84
N GLY A 69 -34.09 -17.38 21.90
CA GLY A 69 -33.76 -18.75 21.52
C GLY A 69 -33.02 -18.79 20.19
N SER A 70 -32.89 -19.99 19.62
CA SER A 70 -32.37 -20.19 18.26
C SER A 70 -33.48 -20.24 17.21
N VAL A 71 -33.15 -19.89 15.97
CA VAL A 71 -34.06 -19.92 14.83
C VAL A 71 -33.53 -20.84 13.75
N LYS A 72 -34.41 -21.70 13.22
CA LYS A 72 -34.17 -22.48 12.01
C LYS A 72 -35.31 -22.27 11.02
N ALA A 73 -35.01 -21.72 9.85
CA ALA A 73 -36.01 -21.54 8.80
C ALA A 73 -35.42 -21.44 7.41
N ASP A 74 -36.14 -21.82 6.36
CA ASP A 74 -35.62 -21.66 4.99
C ASP A 74 -35.47 -20.17 4.63
N SER A 75 -36.43 -19.34 5.05
CA SER A 75 -36.45 -17.91 4.75
C SER A 75 -36.97 -17.06 5.90
N ILE A 76 -36.27 -15.97 6.19
CA ILE A 76 -36.70 -14.95 7.15
C ILE A 76 -36.82 -13.61 6.42
N GLU A 77 -38.00 -12.99 6.46
CA GLU A 77 -38.29 -11.71 5.80
C GLU A 77 -38.98 -10.72 6.74
N ILE A 78 -38.24 -9.72 7.21
CA ILE A 78 -38.72 -8.66 8.11
C ILE A 78 -38.71 -7.32 7.35
N LYS A 79 -39.87 -6.92 6.81
CA LYS A 79 -40.00 -5.78 5.89
C LYS A 79 -39.92 -4.41 6.55
N ASN A 80 -40.57 -4.20 7.68
CA ASN A 80 -40.56 -2.90 8.37
C ASN A 80 -40.32 -3.08 9.87
N GLY A 81 -39.19 -3.70 10.19
CA GLY A 81 -38.83 -4.02 11.56
C GLY A 81 -37.40 -4.53 11.66
N SER A 82 -37.05 -4.88 12.87
CA SER A 82 -35.79 -5.48 13.26
C SER A 82 -36.01 -6.93 13.63
N LEU A 83 -34.98 -7.75 13.43
CA LEU A 83 -34.92 -9.11 13.95
C LEU A 83 -33.84 -9.17 15.03
N ARG A 84 -34.21 -9.60 16.22
CA ARG A 84 -33.28 -9.89 17.32
C ARG A 84 -33.42 -11.35 17.70
N VAL A 85 -32.35 -12.12 17.52
CA VAL A 85 -32.26 -13.51 17.93
C VAL A 85 -31.21 -13.60 19.03
N LYS A 86 -31.57 -14.12 20.21
CA LYS A 86 -30.62 -14.17 21.32
C LYS A 86 -29.49 -15.17 21.08
N ASP A 87 -29.79 -16.28 20.42
CA ASP A 87 -28.83 -17.38 20.24
C ASP A 87 -28.40 -17.47 18.76
N SER A 88 -28.68 -18.58 18.09
CA SER A 88 -28.20 -18.87 16.73
C SER A 88 -29.28 -18.75 15.65
N ILE A 89 -28.89 -18.40 14.42
CA ILE A 89 -29.76 -18.38 13.23
C ILE A 89 -29.23 -19.36 12.19
N ILE A 90 -30.07 -20.28 11.74
CA ILE A 90 -29.81 -21.15 10.60
C ILE A 90 -30.90 -20.89 9.56
N ALA A 91 -30.53 -20.31 8.42
CA ALA A 91 -31.49 -20.07 7.35
C ALA A 91 -30.86 -19.94 5.98
N ASP A 92 -31.51 -20.37 4.90
CA ASP A 92 -30.94 -20.18 3.56
C ASP A 92 -30.90 -18.69 3.20
N ARG A 93 -31.99 -17.96 3.51
CA ARG A 93 -32.12 -16.53 3.17
C ARG A 93 -32.63 -15.69 4.33
N ILE A 94 -31.94 -14.59 4.60
CA ILE A 94 -32.34 -13.60 5.59
C ILE A 94 -32.48 -12.23 4.92
N ARG A 95 -33.65 -11.60 5.04
CA ARG A 95 -33.91 -10.23 4.60
C ARG A 95 -34.51 -9.43 5.74
N VAL A 96 -33.81 -8.40 6.20
CA VAL A 96 -34.27 -7.52 7.28
C VAL A 96 -34.06 -6.07 6.88
N ASN A 97 -35.12 -5.27 6.87
CA ASN A 97 -35.01 -3.90 6.38
C ASN A 97 -34.23 -2.98 7.33
N LYS A 98 -34.46 -3.07 8.65
CA LYS A 98 -33.83 -2.14 9.62
C LYS A 98 -32.58 -2.72 10.26
N ARG A 99 -32.74 -3.68 11.19
CA ARG A 99 -31.64 -4.20 11.99
C ARG A 99 -31.75 -5.71 12.17
N LEU A 100 -30.66 -6.42 11.93
CA LEU A 100 -30.49 -7.83 12.29
C LEU A 100 -29.45 -7.92 13.42
N GLU A 101 -29.80 -8.61 14.49
CA GLU A 101 -28.90 -8.88 15.61
C GLU A 101 -29.01 -10.35 16.03
N PHE A 102 -27.86 -11.00 16.21
CA PHE A 102 -27.77 -12.36 16.73
C PHE A 102 -26.65 -12.51 17.76
N GLY A 103 -26.83 -13.40 18.75
CA GLY A 103 -25.91 -13.55 19.87
C GLY A 103 -24.79 -14.58 19.69
N GLU A 104 -25.09 -15.76 19.15
CA GLU A 104 -24.14 -16.89 19.15
C GLU A 104 -23.54 -17.22 17.79
N SER A 105 -24.38 -17.55 16.81
CA SER A 105 -23.89 -17.85 15.46
C SER A 105 -24.95 -17.63 14.39
N MET A 106 -24.52 -17.34 13.17
CA MET A 106 -25.38 -17.29 12.00
C MET A 106 -24.78 -18.12 10.88
N SER A 107 -25.57 -19.02 10.32
CA SER A 107 -25.26 -19.75 9.09
C SER A 107 -26.35 -19.50 8.06
N ALA A 108 -26.00 -18.86 6.95
CA ALA A 108 -26.93 -18.61 5.87
C ALA A 108 -26.28 -18.58 4.49
N ASP A 109 -27.04 -18.83 3.41
CA ASP A 109 -26.49 -18.62 2.07
C ASP A 109 -26.45 -17.13 1.73
N THR A 110 -27.58 -16.43 1.89
CA THR A 110 -27.69 -15.00 1.58
C THR A 110 -28.29 -14.19 2.73
N VAL A 111 -27.61 -13.13 3.14
CA VAL A 111 -28.08 -12.17 4.14
C VAL A 111 -28.18 -10.77 3.52
N ARG A 112 -29.34 -10.13 3.62
CA ARG A 112 -29.56 -8.74 3.22
C ARG A 112 -30.13 -7.93 4.38
N VAL A 113 -29.43 -6.87 4.78
CA VAL A 113 -29.87 -5.98 5.84
C VAL A 113 -29.88 -4.54 5.34
N GLY A 114 -31.04 -3.87 5.36
CA GLY A 114 -31.12 -2.49 4.85
C GLY A 114 -30.36 -1.47 5.71
N GLY A 115 -30.37 -1.63 7.03
CA GLY A 115 -29.68 -0.76 7.98
C GLY A 115 -28.45 -1.39 8.61
N THR A 116 -28.62 -2.06 9.77
CA THR A 116 -27.51 -2.50 10.62
C THR A 116 -27.51 -4.00 10.86
N LEU A 117 -26.37 -4.65 10.62
CA LEU A 117 -26.10 -6.03 11.04
C LEU A 117 -25.15 -6.01 12.26
N ASN A 118 -25.62 -6.53 13.39
CA ASN A 118 -24.83 -6.75 14.60
C ASN A 118 -24.64 -8.26 14.80
N ALA A 119 -23.44 -8.76 14.51
CA ALA A 119 -23.04 -10.13 14.74
C ALA A 119 -22.21 -10.20 16.04
N LEU A 120 -22.85 -10.53 17.16
CA LEU A 120 -22.13 -10.74 18.43
C LEU A 120 -21.39 -12.09 18.45
N GLY A 121 -21.82 -13.00 17.58
CA GLY A 121 -21.33 -14.35 17.42
C GLY A 121 -20.63 -14.59 16.09
N ASP A 122 -20.38 -15.86 15.77
CA ASP A 122 -19.70 -16.24 14.52
C ASP A 122 -20.66 -16.11 13.32
N CYS A 123 -20.13 -15.63 12.20
CA CYS A 123 -20.89 -15.33 11.00
C CYS A 123 -20.38 -16.15 9.83
N LYS A 124 -21.21 -17.06 9.30
CA LYS A 124 -20.91 -17.86 8.12
C LYS A 124 -21.93 -17.64 7.02
N ALA A 125 -21.49 -17.19 5.85
CA ALA A 125 -22.39 -17.06 4.70
C ALA A 125 -21.71 -17.07 3.33
N SER A 126 -22.48 -17.32 2.27
CA SER A 126 -21.98 -17.12 0.90
C SER A 126 -21.97 -15.63 0.53
N ARG A 127 -23.01 -14.88 0.94
CA ARG A 127 -23.10 -13.45 0.65
C ARG A 127 -23.79 -12.66 1.75
N ILE A 128 -23.20 -11.54 2.13
CA ILE A 128 -23.79 -10.54 3.02
C ILE A 128 -23.83 -9.18 2.30
N ASN A 129 -25.01 -8.57 2.24
CA ASN A 129 -25.18 -7.18 1.81
C ASN A 129 -25.83 -6.37 2.93
N VAL A 130 -25.19 -5.28 3.34
CA VAL A 130 -25.67 -4.38 4.40
C VAL A 130 -25.69 -2.95 3.89
N GLY A 131 -26.86 -2.31 3.86
CA GLY A 131 -26.98 -0.94 3.37
C GLY A 131 -26.28 0.10 4.25
N GLY A 132 -26.23 -0.11 5.57
CA GLY A 132 -25.62 0.80 6.54
C GLY A 132 -24.35 0.24 7.18
N THR A 133 -24.49 -0.38 8.34
CA THR A 133 -23.34 -0.77 9.19
C THR A 133 -23.35 -2.26 9.47
N PHE A 134 -22.22 -2.92 9.24
CA PHE A 134 -21.98 -4.28 9.68
C PHE A 134 -20.91 -4.26 10.80
N ARG A 135 -21.29 -4.68 12.00
CA ARG A 135 -20.37 -4.93 13.11
C ARG A 135 -20.33 -6.43 13.40
N ALA A 136 -19.14 -7.01 13.42
CA ALA A 136 -18.90 -8.38 13.82
C ALA A 136 -17.88 -8.44 14.95
N ASP A 137 -18.30 -9.00 16.08
CA ASP A 137 -17.47 -9.09 17.29
C ASP A 137 -16.62 -10.37 17.32
N ARG A 138 -17.01 -11.40 16.55
CA ARG A 138 -16.29 -12.67 16.41
C ARG A 138 -15.96 -13.00 14.97
N ARG A 139 -15.81 -14.29 14.65
CA ARG A 139 -15.30 -14.76 13.36
C ARG A 139 -16.28 -14.44 12.24
N VAL A 140 -15.76 -13.95 11.12
CA VAL A 140 -16.51 -13.76 9.88
C VAL A 140 -15.88 -14.66 8.82
N ASP A 141 -16.64 -15.63 8.33
CA ASP A 141 -16.28 -16.55 7.26
C ASP A 141 -17.31 -16.40 6.14
N VAL A 142 -17.07 -15.43 5.24
CA VAL A 142 -18.04 -15.03 4.23
C VAL A 142 -17.38 -14.83 2.89
N ASP A 143 -17.90 -15.49 1.85
CA ASP A 143 -17.32 -15.39 0.52
C ASP A 143 -17.36 -13.97 -0.05
N HIS A 144 -18.52 -13.28 0.02
CA HIS A 144 -18.70 -11.92 -0.47
C HIS A 144 -19.39 -11.02 0.55
N ILE A 145 -18.74 -9.92 0.92
CA ILE A 145 -19.28 -8.90 1.83
C ILE A 145 -19.43 -7.58 1.06
N ASP A 146 -20.63 -7.00 1.10
CA ASP A 146 -20.95 -5.72 0.46
C ASP A 146 -21.63 -4.81 1.50
N VAL A 147 -20.97 -3.71 1.86
CA VAL A 147 -21.45 -2.80 2.91
C VAL A 147 -21.47 -1.36 2.39
N GLY A 148 -22.66 -0.77 2.31
CA GLY A 148 -22.83 0.59 1.81
C GLY A 148 -22.18 1.67 2.69
N GLY A 149 -22.20 1.48 4.01
CA GLY A 149 -21.68 2.45 4.98
C GLY A 149 -20.37 2.04 5.63
N SER A 150 -20.42 1.21 6.67
CA SER A 150 -19.23 0.88 7.47
C SER A 150 -19.17 -0.57 7.93
N LEU A 151 -18.01 -1.19 7.78
CA LEU A 151 -17.70 -2.53 8.26
C LEU A 151 -16.74 -2.43 9.44
N THR A 152 -17.05 -3.06 10.57
CA THR A 152 -16.14 -3.22 11.71
C THR A 152 -16.08 -4.69 12.09
N THR A 153 -14.86 -5.23 12.17
CA THR A 153 -14.60 -6.62 12.55
C THR A 153 -13.61 -6.66 13.71
N GLU A 154 -13.98 -7.32 14.80
CA GLU A 154 -13.11 -7.51 15.97
C GLU A 154 -12.43 -8.89 15.95
N GLY A 155 -13.10 -9.91 15.42
CA GLY A 155 -12.57 -11.26 15.26
C GLY A 155 -11.85 -11.50 13.93
N GLU A 156 -11.41 -12.75 13.74
CA GLU A 156 -10.81 -13.21 12.48
C GLU A 156 -11.81 -13.07 11.32
N THR A 157 -11.37 -12.46 10.23
CA THR A 157 -12.18 -12.28 9.02
C THR A 157 -11.52 -12.97 7.83
N THR A 158 -12.22 -13.94 7.27
CA THR A 158 -11.87 -14.64 6.04
C THR A 158 -12.92 -14.34 4.98
N SER A 159 -12.49 -13.87 3.81
CA SER A 159 -13.39 -13.57 2.70
C SER A 159 -12.68 -13.65 1.36
N ARG A 160 -13.42 -13.83 0.27
CA ARG A 160 -12.86 -13.65 -1.08
C ARG A 160 -12.92 -12.18 -1.47
N ILE A 161 -14.09 -11.55 -1.33
CA ILE A 161 -14.30 -10.16 -1.74
C ILE A 161 -14.98 -9.36 -0.63
N ILE A 162 -14.42 -8.20 -0.30
CA ILE A 162 -15.02 -7.21 0.60
C ILE A 162 -15.13 -5.86 -0.11
N ASP A 163 -16.36 -5.42 -0.34
CA ASP A 163 -16.70 -4.11 -0.90
C ASP A 163 -17.32 -3.22 0.19
N VAL A 164 -16.72 -2.06 0.47
CA VAL A 164 -17.22 -1.12 1.49
C VAL A 164 -17.29 0.30 0.93
N GLY A 165 -18.49 0.87 0.87
CA GLY A 165 -18.70 2.22 0.34
C GLY A 165 -18.04 3.32 1.18
N GLY A 166 -18.02 3.16 2.51
CA GLY A 166 -17.46 4.14 3.45
C GLY A 166 -16.17 3.67 4.12
N THR A 167 -16.28 3.10 5.33
CA THR A 167 -15.11 2.79 6.17
C THR A 167 -15.06 1.33 6.58
N PHE A 168 -13.92 0.68 6.38
CA PHE A 168 -13.63 -0.66 6.88
C PHE A 168 -12.60 -0.58 8.01
N LYS A 169 -12.98 -1.01 9.21
CA LYS A 169 -12.08 -1.20 10.36
C LYS A 169 -11.95 -2.69 10.69
N ALA A 170 -10.72 -3.21 10.67
CA ALA A 170 -10.40 -4.57 11.09
C ALA A 170 -9.45 -4.54 12.29
N ASN A 171 -9.89 -5.10 13.43
CA ASN A 171 -9.09 -5.22 14.64
C ASN A 171 -8.63 -6.67 14.89
N GLY A 172 -9.22 -7.65 14.19
CA GLY A 172 -8.80 -9.04 14.21
C GLY A 172 -8.08 -9.45 12.92
N PRO A 173 -7.41 -10.63 12.89
CA PRO A 173 -6.68 -11.13 11.73
C PRO A 173 -7.52 -11.11 10.45
N LEU A 174 -6.92 -10.67 9.35
CA LEU A 174 -7.61 -10.44 8.09
C LEU A 174 -6.94 -11.21 6.94
N THR A 175 -7.67 -12.17 6.39
CA THR A 175 -7.27 -12.99 5.24
C THR A 175 -8.30 -12.80 4.13
N VAL A 176 -8.00 -11.94 3.16
CA VAL A 176 -8.95 -11.57 2.10
C VAL A 176 -8.25 -11.50 0.75
N GLU A 177 -8.90 -12.03 -0.30
CA GLU A 177 -8.34 -11.96 -1.65
C GLU A 177 -8.42 -10.52 -2.20
N GLU A 178 -9.61 -9.93 -2.29
CA GLU A 178 -9.82 -8.58 -2.80
C GLU A 178 -10.60 -7.69 -1.83
N ILE A 179 -10.08 -6.48 -1.61
CA ILE A 179 -10.72 -5.43 -0.83
C ILE A 179 -10.91 -4.19 -1.71
N ASP A 180 -12.14 -3.71 -1.85
CA ASP A 180 -12.49 -2.41 -2.43
C ASP A 180 -13.15 -1.53 -1.35
N VAL A 181 -12.54 -0.38 -1.04
CA VAL A 181 -13.10 0.58 -0.07
C VAL A 181 -13.16 1.98 -0.67
N GLY A 182 -14.37 2.52 -0.79
CA GLY A 182 -14.56 3.88 -1.31
C GLY A 182 -13.93 4.98 -0.46
N GLY A 183 -13.95 4.81 0.87
CA GLY A 183 -13.44 5.80 1.83
C GLY A 183 -12.14 5.39 2.51
N THR A 184 -12.22 4.78 3.70
CA THR A 184 -11.05 4.52 4.55
C THR A 184 -10.96 3.05 4.95
N PHE A 185 -9.81 2.44 4.74
CA PHE A 185 -9.48 1.11 5.24
C PHE A 185 -8.45 1.21 6.37
N LYS A 186 -8.79 0.69 7.55
CA LYS A 186 -7.91 0.65 8.72
C LYS A 186 -7.82 -0.77 9.26
N ALA A 187 -6.62 -1.34 9.25
CA ALA A 187 -6.31 -2.59 9.92
C ALA A 187 -5.38 -2.32 11.10
N GLU A 188 -5.83 -2.67 12.32
CA GLU A 188 -5.06 -2.55 13.57
C GLU A 188 -4.22 -3.81 13.86
N VAL A 189 -4.15 -4.72 12.89
CA VAL A 189 -3.35 -5.95 12.93
C VAL A 189 -2.59 -6.15 11.61
N PRO A 190 -1.57 -7.03 11.58
CA PRO A 190 -0.96 -7.46 10.33
C PRO A 190 -1.99 -8.11 9.39
N VAL A 191 -1.91 -7.79 8.11
CA VAL A 191 -2.85 -8.28 7.08
C VAL A 191 -2.18 -9.27 6.13
N GLN A 192 -2.98 -10.20 5.59
CA GLN A 192 -2.60 -11.06 4.47
C GLN A 192 -3.62 -10.87 3.34
N LEU A 193 -3.24 -10.10 2.32
CA LEU A 193 -4.14 -9.68 1.25
C LEU A 193 -3.56 -10.00 -0.12
N VAL A 194 -4.40 -10.24 -1.13
CA VAL A 194 -3.92 -10.37 -2.51
C VAL A 194 -3.96 -9.01 -3.21
N SER A 195 -5.08 -8.30 -3.12
CA SER A 195 -5.29 -7.01 -3.79
C SER A 195 -6.09 -6.05 -2.92
N VAL A 196 -5.70 -4.77 -2.93
CA VAL A 196 -6.36 -3.69 -2.18
C VAL A 196 -6.56 -2.49 -3.09
N LYS A 197 -7.81 -2.04 -3.23
CA LYS A 197 -8.20 -0.80 -3.91
C LYS A 197 -8.93 0.09 -2.94
N VAL A 198 -8.43 1.31 -2.72
CA VAL A 198 -9.06 2.24 -1.78
C VAL A 198 -9.09 3.65 -2.34
N GLY A 199 -10.29 4.22 -2.48
CA GLY A 199 -10.46 5.57 -3.02
C GLY A 199 -9.86 6.67 -2.14
N GLY A 200 -9.89 6.49 -0.81
CA GLY A 200 -9.40 7.48 0.15
C GLY A 200 -8.08 7.08 0.83
N THR A 201 -8.16 6.57 2.05
CA THR A 201 -6.99 6.36 2.93
C THR A 201 -6.88 4.92 3.39
N VAL A 202 -5.66 4.38 3.33
CA VAL A 202 -5.30 3.07 3.88
C VAL A 202 -4.36 3.27 5.06
N SER A 203 -4.66 2.61 6.18
CA SER A 203 -3.81 2.56 7.37
C SER A 203 -3.64 1.11 7.80
N LEU A 204 -2.44 0.57 7.62
CA LEU A 204 -2.08 -0.79 8.01
C LEU A 204 -1.06 -0.76 9.14
N VAL A 205 -1.11 -1.73 10.05
CA VAL A 205 0.02 -1.98 10.94
C VAL A 205 1.18 -2.54 10.13
N GLY A 206 0.98 -3.61 9.36
CA GLY A 206 2.01 -4.22 8.50
C GLY A 206 1.46 -5.48 7.84
N GLY A 207 2.35 -6.37 7.40
CA GLY A 207 1.96 -7.67 6.85
C GLY A 207 2.35 -7.82 5.38
N LYS A 208 1.53 -8.53 4.61
CA LYS A 208 1.82 -8.91 3.22
C LYS A 208 0.63 -8.60 2.30
N VAL A 209 0.91 -7.91 1.20
CA VAL A 209 -0.03 -7.72 0.08
C VAL A 209 0.59 -8.27 -1.20
N GLU A 210 0.04 -9.35 -1.75
CA GLU A 210 0.77 -10.14 -2.76
C GLU A 210 0.87 -9.47 -4.14
N LYS A 211 -0.17 -8.77 -4.59
CA LYS A 211 -0.22 -8.22 -5.96
C LYS A 211 -0.18 -6.71 -5.98
N ILE A 212 -1.26 -6.03 -5.63
CA ILE A 212 -1.38 -4.59 -5.86
C ILE A 212 -2.04 -3.88 -4.69
N ILE A 213 -1.51 -2.72 -4.35
CA ILE A 213 -2.10 -1.72 -3.46
C ILE A 213 -2.36 -0.48 -4.31
N ASP A 214 -3.62 -0.25 -4.70
CA ASP A 214 -4.08 0.94 -5.42
C ASP A 214 -4.79 1.87 -4.42
N VAL A 215 -4.24 3.08 -4.21
CA VAL A 215 -4.80 4.04 -3.26
C VAL A 215 -4.93 5.42 -3.91
N GLY A 216 -6.16 5.91 -4.03
CA GLY A 216 -6.43 7.24 -4.58
C GLY A 216 -5.87 8.38 -3.72
N GLY A 217 -5.83 8.21 -2.40
CA GLY A 217 -5.38 9.24 -1.46
C GLY A 217 -4.06 8.92 -0.76
N THR A 218 -4.10 8.29 0.42
CA THR A 218 -2.92 8.13 1.29
C THR A 218 -2.77 6.72 1.82
N LEU A 219 -1.58 6.15 1.70
CA LEU A 219 -1.17 4.89 2.32
C LEU A 219 -0.27 5.17 3.54
N LYS A 220 -0.62 4.61 4.70
CA LYS A 220 0.18 4.65 5.93
C LYS A 220 0.42 3.23 6.43
N VAL A 221 1.68 2.92 6.72
CA VAL A 221 2.11 1.63 7.25
C VAL A 221 3.05 1.89 8.43
N GLU A 222 2.74 1.30 9.58
CA GLU A 222 3.48 1.52 10.83
C GLU A 222 4.67 0.57 11.02
N GLU A 223 4.55 -0.67 10.57
CA GLU A 223 5.54 -1.75 10.63
C GLU A 223 6.00 -2.15 9.22
N HIS A 224 6.79 -3.22 9.11
CA HIS A 224 7.28 -3.73 7.84
C HIS A 224 6.11 -4.23 6.95
N LEU A 225 6.13 -3.84 5.68
CA LEU A 225 5.17 -4.29 4.67
C LEU A 225 5.90 -5.00 3.53
N GLU A 226 5.46 -6.23 3.25
CA GLU A 226 5.77 -6.93 2.01
C GLU A 226 4.68 -6.61 0.98
N PHE A 227 5.07 -6.16 -0.22
CA PHE A 227 4.11 -5.80 -1.26
C PHE A 227 4.55 -6.27 -2.66
N GLY A 228 3.58 -6.58 -3.52
CA GLY A 228 3.82 -6.75 -4.96
C GLY A 228 4.11 -5.40 -5.60
N ASP A 229 3.06 -4.64 -5.90
CA ASP A 229 3.12 -3.30 -6.47
C ASP A 229 2.28 -2.32 -5.63
N ILE A 230 2.74 -1.07 -5.55
CA ILE A 230 2.06 0.05 -4.89
C ILE A 230 1.82 1.11 -5.95
N ASP A 231 0.56 1.47 -6.19
CA ASP A 231 0.15 2.62 -7.01
C ASP A 231 -0.64 3.59 -6.12
N VAL A 232 -0.08 4.78 -5.89
CA VAL A 232 -0.71 5.77 -5.01
C VAL A 232 -0.75 7.14 -5.67
N GLY A 233 -1.98 7.63 -5.90
CA GLY A 233 -2.20 8.96 -6.47
C GLY A 233 -1.69 10.10 -5.59
N GLY A 234 -1.70 9.92 -4.25
CA GLY A 234 -1.31 10.94 -3.28
C GLY A 234 0.00 10.66 -2.54
N THR A 235 -0.09 10.17 -1.30
CA THR A 235 1.07 10.07 -0.38
C THR A 235 1.24 8.68 0.20
N VAL A 236 2.48 8.18 0.20
CA VAL A 236 2.88 6.93 0.86
C VAL A 236 3.76 7.24 2.07
N ARG A 237 3.46 6.62 3.22
CA ARG A 237 4.29 6.68 4.44
C ARG A 237 4.56 5.28 4.98
N LEU A 238 5.81 4.85 4.92
CA LEU A 238 6.28 3.59 5.50
C LEU A 238 7.19 3.89 6.70
N ARG A 239 6.76 3.58 7.93
CA ARG A 239 7.54 3.91 9.14
C ARG A 239 8.72 2.98 9.37
N LYS A 240 8.54 1.67 9.22
CA LYS A 240 9.63 0.69 9.38
C LYS A 240 10.23 0.22 8.06
N GLY A 241 9.78 0.78 6.94
CA GLY A 241 10.23 0.37 5.62
C GLY A 241 9.40 -0.77 5.04
N GLY A 242 10.01 -1.58 4.18
CA GLY A 242 9.32 -2.67 3.50
C GLY A 242 10.17 -3.31 2.41
N SER A 243 9.61 -4.36 1.80
CA SER A 243 10.23 -5.04 0.67
C SER A 243 9.18 -5.35 -0.40
N GLY A 244 9.45 -5.00 -1.66
CA GLY A 244 8.47 -5.28 -2.70
C GLY A 244 8.93 -5.07 -4.14
N GLY A 245 7.96 -5.07 -5.05
CA GLY A 245 8.16 -4.89 -6.48
C GLY A 245 8.20 -3.41 -6.87
N THR A 246 7.13 -2.92 -7.49
CA THR A 246 7.07 -1.57 -8.05
C THR A 246 6.39 -0.61 -7.08
N ILE A 247 6.89 0.62 -6.97
CA ILE A 247 6.18 1.73 -6.31
C ILE A 247 6.03 2.86 -7.33
N ASP A 248 4.79 3.15 -7.71
CA ASP A 248 4.41 4.33 -8.49
C ASP A 248 3.68 5.32 -7.56
N VAL A 249 4.18 6.56 -7.49
CA VAL A 249 3.59 7.60 -6.65
C VAL A 249 3.48 8.91 -7.42
N GLY A 250 2.24 9.38 -7.60
CA GLY A 250 1.96 10.68 -8.20
C GLY A 250 2.45 11.85 -7.33
N GLY A 251 2.42 11.70 -6.00
CA GLY A 251 2.78 12.75 -5.03
C GLY A 251 4.07 12.52 -4.25
N THR A 252 3.94 12.10 -2.98
CA THR A 252 5.07 12.06 -2.02
C THR A 252 5.29 10.68 -1.42
N LEU A 253 6.53 10.20 -1.44
CA LEU A 253 6.96 8.98 -0.77
C LEU A 253 7.84 9.32 0.44
N LYS A 254 7.44 8.87 1.64
CA LYS A 254 8.23 9.00 2.88
C LYS A 254 8.47 7.63 3.49
N ILE A 255 9.73 7.28 3.67
CA ILE A 255 10.16 6.01 4.26
C ILE A 255 11.09 6.35 5.43
N GLN A 256 10.76 5.91 6.65
CA GLN A 256 11.60 6.16 7.82
C GLN A 256 12.59 5.01 8.12
N GLY A 257 12.30 3.80 7.62
CA GLY A 257 13.19 2.64 7.73
C GLY A 257 13.92 2.33 6.42
N ASP A 258 14.42 1.11 6.31
CA ASP A 258 15.10 0.60 5.12
C ASP A 258 14.08 0.07 4.09
N ILE A 259 14.38 0.20 2.81
CA ILE A 259 13.49 -0.28 1.73
C ILE A 259 14.26 -1.09 0.69
N ASP A 260 13.74 -2.27 0.38
CA ASP A 260 14.13 -3.09 -0.76
C ASP A 260 13.02 -3.03 -1.84
N PHE A 261 13.33 -2.65 -3.06
CA PHE A 261 12.34 -2.50 -4.15
C PHE A 261 12.88 -3.00 -5.48
N LYS A 262 12.01 -3.39 -6.42
CA LYS A 262 12.44 -3.58 -7.82
C LYS A 262 12.52 -2.24 -8.53
N LYS A 263 11.41 -1.51 -8.61
CA LYS A 263 11.34 -0.23 -9.30
C LYS A 263 10.60 0.81 -8.47
N ILE A 264 11.12 2.04 -8.44
CA ILE A 264 10.39 3.20 -7.92
C ILE A 264 10.27 4.25 -9.04
N ASP A 265 9.05 4.73 -9.27
CA ASP A 265 8.75 5.88 -10.14
C ASP A 265 7.97 6.92 -9.33
N VAL A 266 8.51 8.13 -9.21
CA VAL A 266 7.88 9.18 -8.39
C VAL A 266 7.86 10.50 -9.14
N GLY A 267 6.64 11.03 -9.34
CA GLY A 267 6.43 12.33 -9.95
C GLY A 267 6.89 13.50 -9.07
N GLY A 268 6.74 13.37 -7.75
CA GLY A 268 7.01 14.44 -6.78
C GLY A 268 8.28 14.26 -5.93
N THR A 269 8.12 14.06 -4.63
CA THR A 269 9.21 14.09 -3.64
C THR A 269 9.39 12.77 -2.93
N VAL A 270 10.65 12.31 -2.83
CA VAL A 270 11.05 11.11 -2.11
C VAL A 270 11.92 11.49 -0.91
N LYS A 271 11.56 11.00 0.28
CA LYS A 271 12.37 11.12 1.50
C LYS A 271 12.56 9.75 2.13
N ILE A 272 13.81 9.31 2.27
CA ILE A 272 14.17 8.03 2.90
C ILE A 272 15.14 8.31 4.06
N ASP A 273 14.70 8.03 5.29
CA ASP A 273 15.54 8.22 6.48
C ASP A 273 16.45 7.01 6.78
N GLY A 274 16.24 5.88 6.10
CA GLY A 274 17.09 4.69 6.14
C GLY A 274 17.91 4.45 4.86
N THR A 275 18.30 3.20 4.64
CA THR A 275 18.99 2.68 3.46
C THR A 275 17.98 2.26 2.39
N ALA A 276 18.31 2.49 1.12
CA ALA A 276 17.46 2.09 0.01
C ALA A 276 18.23 1.21 -0.99
N LYS A 277 17.65 0.07 -1.35
CA LYS A 277 18.22 -0.84 -2.36
C LYS A 277 17.16 -1.22 -3.38
N GLY A 278 17.53 -1.22 -4.66
CA GLY A 278 16.63 -1.75 -5.68
C GLY A 278 17.24 -1.88 -7.07
N GLU A 279 16.40 -2.10 -8.09
CA GLU A 279 16.86 -2.31 -9.47
C GLU A 279 16.82 -1.03 -10.31
N SER A 280 15.75 -0.25 -10.21
CA SER A 280 15.60 0.99 -10.98
C SER A 280 14.90 2.10 -10.18
N LEU A 281 15.39 3.33 -10.30
CA LEU A 281 14.77 4.51 -9.73
C LEU A 281 14.59 5.62 -10.78
N SER A 282 13.38 6.14 -10.88
CA SER A 282 13.01 7.33 -11.64
C SER A 282 12.38 8.37 -10.71
N VAL A 283 12.95 9.57 -10.66
CA VAL A 283 12.41 10.68 -9.85
C VAL A 283 12.28 11.93 -10.71
N GLY A 284 11.05 12.41 -10.88
CA GLY A 284 10.77 13.67 -11.59
C GLY A 284 11.20 14.90 -10.79
N GLY A 285 10.95 14.90 -9.48
CA GLY A 285 11.21 16.03 -8.58
C GLY A 285 12.50 15.91 -7.77
N SER A 286 12.37 15.69 -6.46
CA SER A 286 13.49 15.70 -5.52
C SER A 286 13.59 14.43 -4.69
N LEU A 287 14.81 13.94 -4.48
CA LEU A 287 15.10 12.80 -3.63
C LEU A 287 16.08 13.20 -2.51
N LYS A 288 15.74 12.84 -1.28
CA LYS A 288 16.65 12.93 -0.13
C LYS A 288 16.73 11.59 0.60
N THR A 289 17.95 11.09 0.78
CA THR A 289 18.24 9.89 1.56
C THR A 289 19.29 10.17 2.63
N PHE A 290 19.06 9.71 3.86
CA PHE A 290 20.03 9.85 4.96
C PHE A 290 21.03 8.69 5.01
N GLY A 291 20.61 7.47 4.64
CA GLY A 291 21.47 6.30 4.55
C GLY A 291 22.18 6.15 3.20
N ASP A 292 22.69 4.94 2.95
CA ASP A 292 23.21 4.55 1.65
C ASP A 292 22.08 4.33 0.63
N PHE A 293 22.37 4.55 -0.64
CA PHE A 293 21.43 4.36 -1.73
C PHE A 293 22.08 3.53 -2.84
N SER A 294 21.56 2.33 -3.10
CA SER A 294 22.13 1.38 -4.07
C SER A 294 21.10 0.94 -5.10
N VAL A 295 21.45 1.01 -6.38
CA VAL A 295 20.59 0.57 -7.49
C VAL A 295 21.36 -0.39 -8.40
N SER A 296 20.82 -1.55 -8.74
CA SER A 296 21.56 -2.52 -9.56
C SER A 296 21.54 -2.22 -11.06
N ASP A 297 20.62 -1.39 -11.56
CA ASP A 297 20.60 -0.92 -12.96
C ASP A 297 20.61 0.62 -13.02
N ARG A 298 19.44 1.26 -13.21
CA ARG A 298 19.37 2.66 -13.63
C ARG A 298 18.87 3.59 -12.53
N LEU A 299 19.64 4.65 -12.28
CA LEU A 299 19.23 5.81 -11.52
C LEU A 299 19.01 7.02 -12.44
N LYS A 300 17.76 7.45 -12.60
CA LYS A 300 17.39 8.65 -13.37
C LYS A 300 16.72 9.68 -12.46
N VAL A 301 17.30 10.86 -12.37
CA VAL A 301 16.74 11.97 -11.58
C VAL A 301 16.61 13.21 -12.45
N GLY A 302 15.38 13.71 -12.60
CA GLY A 302 15.08 14.95 -13.33
C GLY A 302 15.53 16.20 -12.58
N GLY A 303 15.30 16.24 -11.27
CA GLY A 303 15.65 17.37 -10.39
C GLY A 303 16.90 17.15 -9.55
N LYS A 304 16.73 17.17 -8.22
CA LYS A 304 17.84 17.16 -7.24
C LYS A 304 17.87 15.84 -6.46
N ILE A 305 19.05 15.29 -6.27
CA ILE A 305 19.32 14.17 -5.36
C ILE A 305 20.33 14.57 -4.29
N GLU A 306 20.01 14.26 -3.04
CA GLU A 306 20.87 14.47 -1.87
C GLU A 306 20.93 13.18 -1.04
N VAL A 307 22.11 12.56 -0.99
CA VAL A 307 22.37 11.31 -0.26
C VAL A 307 23.43 11.59 0.80
N ASP A 308 23.10 11.50 2.08
CA ASP A 308 24.11 11.78 3.11
C ASP A 308 25.18 10.68 3.19
N GLY A 309 24.85 9.45 2.80
CA GLY A 309 25.75 8.30 2.63
C GLY A 309 26.31 8.13 1.20
N ASN A 310 26.58 6.88 0.83
CA ASN A 310 27.12 6.51 -0.47
C ASN A 310 26.01 6.27 -1.49
N LEU A 311 26.20 6.76 -2.72
CA LEU A 311 25.33 6.52 -3.85
C LEU A 311 26.00 5.52 -4.81
N LYS A 312 25.39 4.35 -4.99
CA LYS A 312 25.87 3.29 -5.89
C LYS A 312 24.83 2.99 -6.97
N ALA A 313 25.24 2.93 -8.23
CA ALA A 313 24.38 2.42 -9.30
C ALA A 313 25.17 1.73 -10.42
N GLN A 314 24.51 1.04 -11.36
CA GLN A 314 25.18 0.69 -12.62
C GLN A 314 25.30 1.91 -13.54
N ASN A 315 24.20 2.66 -13.66
CA ASN A 315 24.06 3.82 -14.54
C ASN A 315 23.44 5.01 -13.81
N ILE A 316 24.14 6.15 -13.77
CA ILE A 316 23.64 7.39 -13.12
C ILE A 316 23.40 8.48 -14.16
N ARG A 317 22.16 8.95 -14.27
CA ARG A 317 21.77 10.11 -15.08
C ARG A 317 21.03 11.13 -14.24
N VAL A 318 21.60 12.32 -14.07
CA VAL A 318 20.98 13.39 -13.28
C VAL A 318 20.97 14.69 -14.05
N GLY A 319 19.76 15.14 -14.40
CA GLY A 319 19.55 16.38 -15.14
C GLY A 319 19.80 17.64 -14.32
N GLY A 320 19.59 17.59 -13.00
CA GLY A 320 19.80 18.71 -12.10
C GLY A 320 21.12 18.65 -11.33
N SER A 321 21.06 18.22 -10.06
CA SER A 321 22.22 18.21 -9.17
C SER A 321 22.28 16.99 -8.26
N ILE A 322 23.50 16.50 -8.05
CA ILE A 322 23.84 15.42 -7.13
C ILE A 322 24.65 15.99 -5.97
N ARG A 323 24.25 15.66 -4.74
CA ARG A 323 25.10 15.80 -3.55
C ARG A 323 25.18 14.45 -2.84
N ALA A 324 26.39 13.93 -2.65
CA ALA A 324 26.60 12.68 -1.92
C ALA A 324 27.89 12.67 -1.10
N HIS A 325 28.08 11.69 -0.21
CA HIS A 325 29.39 11.43 0.38
C HIS A 325 30.37 10.93 -0.68
N LYS A 326 30.01 9.82 -1.34
CA LYS A 326 30.72 9.20 -2.46
C LYS A 326 29.70 8.77 -3.51
N VAL A 327 30.05 8.91 -4.79
CA VAL A 327 29.23 8.40 -5.91
C VAL A 327 30.03 7.35 -6.65
N GLU A 328 29.45 6.17 -6.85
CA GLU A 328 30.07 5.08 -7.59
C GLU A 328 29.08 4.54 -8.63
N ALA A 329 29.50 4.55 -9.90
CA ALA A 329 28.77 3.90 -10.97
C ALA A 329 29.63 2.84 -11.66
N GLU A 330 29.07 1.69 -12.00
CA GLU A 330 29.82 0.66 -12.72
C GLU A 330 30.15 1.11 -14.15
N GLN A 331 29.16 1.63 -14.88
CA GLN A 331 29.31 1.99 -16.29
C GLN A 331 29.50 3.49 -16.48
N PHE A 332 28.50 4.31 -16.14
CA PHE A 332 28.63 5.74 -16.38
C PHE A 332 27.91 6.66 -15.39
N ILE A 333 28.44 7.88 -15.29
CA ILE A 333 27.85 9.03 -14.61
C ILE A 333 27.67 10.15 -15.66
N GLU A 334 26.43 10.55 -15.92
CA GLU A 334 26.08 11.72 -16.74
C GLU A 334 25.37 12.76 -15.86
N THR A 335 26.00 13.92 -15.65
CA THR A 335 25.40 14.98 -14.83
C THR A 335 25.94 16.37 -15.16
N SER A 336 25.18 17.41 -14.80
CA SER A 336 25.67 18.80 -14.85
C SER A 336 26.32 19.23 -13.54
N ASN A 337 25.75 18.89 -12.39
CA ASN A 337 26.23 19.37 -11.09
C ASN A 337 26.48 18.19 -10.15
N LEU A 338 27.74 18.01 -9.73
CA LEU A 338 28.16 16.89 -8.91
C LEU A 338 28.95 17.40 -7.71
N ARG A 339 28.43 17.22 -6.50
CA ARG A 339 29.15 17.59 -5.28
C ARG A 339 29.34 16.36 -4.42
N THR A 340 30.59 15.99 -4.19
CA THR A 340 30.96 14.82 -3.41
C THR A 340 31.97 15.18 -2.34
N ARG A 341 31.93 14.52 -1.18
CA ARG A 341 32.93 14.72 -0.12
C ARG A 341 34.18 13.87 -0.30
N HIS A 342 34.06 12.70 -0.95
CA HIS A 342 35.18 11.78 -1.18
C HIS A 342 35.47 11.55 -2.66
N GLY A 343 34.59 11.98 -3.57
CA GLY A 343 34.78 11.83 -5.01
C GLY A 343 33.73 10.99 -5.69
N ALA A 344 33.87 10.88 -7.01
CA ALA A 344 33.03 10.09 -7.88
C ALA A 344 33.85 9.13 -8.74
N LYS A 345 33.41 7.87 -8.83
CA LYS A 345 34.08 6.81 -9.57
C LYS A 345 33.15 6.17 -10.60
N ALA A 346 33.58 6.06 -11.86
CA ALA A 346 32.88 5.26 -12.88
C ALA A 346 33.76 4.89 -14.07
N THR A 347 33.38 3.89 -14.87
CA THR A 347 34.08 3.59 -16.14
C THR A 347 34.07 4.82 -17.07
N ARG A 348 32.93 5.49 -17.21
CA ARG A 348 32.79 6.73 -17.98
C ARG A 348 32.13 7.84 -17.15
N ILE A 349 32.77 9.00 -17.06
CA ILE A 349 32.18 10.19 -16.43
C ILE A 349 32.02 11.27 -17.49
N GLU A 350 30.80 11.75 -17.68
CA GLU A 350 30.46 12.85 -18.58
C GLU A 350 29.81 14.00 -17.81
N ILE A 351 30.51 15.13 -17.78
CA ILE A 351 30.00 16.35 -17.17
C ILE A 351 29.45 17.27 -18.25
N ASP A 352 28.17 17.62 -18.12
CA ASP A 352 27.45 18.43 -19.07
C ASP A 352 27.91 19.90 -19.10
N ARG A 353 27.48 20.63 -20.15
CA ARG A 353 27.91 22.02 -20.38
C ARG A 353 27.58 22.90 -19.17
N LYS A 354 28.49 23.83 -18.82
CA LYS A 354 28.35 24.71 -17.64
C LYS A 354 28.28 23.94 -16.31
N GLY A 355 28.79 22.72 -16.28
CA GLY A 355 28.77 21.89 -15.08
C GLY A 355 29.75 22.35 -14.01
N HIS A 356 29.43 21.99 -12.77
CA HIS A 356 30.27 22.27 -11.59
C HIS A 356 30.47 21.00 -10.79
N VAL A 357 31.73 20.64 -10.57
CA VAL A 357 32.12 19.42 -9.86
C VAL A 357 32.98 19.75 -8.64
N GLU A 358 32.59 19.22 -7.49
CA GLU A 358 33.35 19.26 -6.24
C GLU A 358 33.65 17.82 -5.79
N GLY A 359 34.90 17.56 -5.42
CA GLY A 359 35.48 16.25 -5.18
C GLY A 359 36.16 15.64 -6.42
N PRO A 360 37.09 14.69 -6.20
CA PRO A 360 37.88 14.09 -7.28
C PRO A 360 37.05 13.19 -8.20
N LEU A 361 37.34 13.23 -9.50
CA LEU A 361 36.75 12.37 -10.53
C LEU A 361 37.70 11.23 -10.89
N ILE A 362 37.22 9.99 -10.86
CA ILE A 362 38.03 8.80 -11.10
C ILE A 362 37.33 7.89 -12.13
N GLY A 363 37.96 7.67 -13.29
CA GLY A 363 37.35 6.83 -14.30
C GLY A 363 38.21 6.55 -15.52
N GLU A 364 37.87 5.53 -16.30
CA GLU A 364 38.63 5.19 -17.51
C GLU A 364 38.48 6.29 -18.56
N ILE A 365 37.26 6.77 -18.79
CA ILE A 365 36.97 7.83 -19.76
C ILE A 365 36.28 8.99 -19.07
N ILE A 366 36.94 10.15 -18.99
CA ILE A 366 36.36 11.37 -18.41
C ILE A 366 36.22 12.42 -19.50
N ILE A 367 35.00 12.92 -19.69
CA ILE A 367 34.68 13.95 -20.67
C ILE A 367 34.02 15.13 -19.97
N LEU A 368 34.69 16.27 -20.01
CA LEU A 368 34.13 17.54 -19.56
C LEU A 368 33.66 18.32 -20.78
N LYS A 369 32.36 18.63 -20.87
CA LYS A 369 31.82 19.50 -21.92
C LYS A 369 32.21 20.96 -21.70
N ASP A 370 31.78 21.82 -22.61
CA ASP A 370 32.23 23.23 -22.60
C ASP A 370 31.85 23.94 -21.29
N ARG A 371 32.78 24.73 -20.75
CA ARG A 371 32.63 25.59 -19.56
C ARG A 371 32.37 24.81 -18.25
N VAL A 372 33.05 23.68 -18.06
CA VAL A 372 32.99 22.93 -16.79
C VAL A 372 34.07 23.39 -15.82
N ASP A 373 33.69 23.57 -14.56
CA ASP A 373 34.62 23.75 -13.45
C ASP A 373 34.69 22.44 -12.64
N ALA A 374 35.87 21.86 -12.48
CA ALA A 374 36.08 20.61 -11.73
C ALA A 374 37.36 20.67 -10.88
N GLU A 375 37.42 19.83 -9.85
CA GLU A 375 38.64 19.65 -9.03
C GLU A 375 39.61 18.68 -9.73
N ASP A 376 40.14 17.70 -9.00
CA ASP A 376 41.18 16.79 -9.50
C ASP A 376 40.57 15.64 -10.32
N ILE A 377 41.31 15.21 -11.34
CA ILE A 377 40.85 14.22 -12.32
C ILE A 377 41.87 13.10 -12.45
N TYR A 378 41.42 11.86 -12.32
CA TYR A 378 42.22 10.65 -12.46
C TYR A 378 41.58 9.75 -13.50
N GLY A 379 42.27 9.43 -14.60
CA GLY A 379 41.70 8.52 -15.59
C GLY A 379 42.64 7.96 -16.64
N ASP A 380 42.13 7.11 -17.54
CA ASP A 380 42.92 6.62 -18.66
C ASP A 380 42.89 7.63 -19.82
N ARG A 381 41.70 8.08 -20.19
CA ARG A 381 41.45 9.06 -21.25
C ARG A 381 40.63 10.22 -20.73
N VAL A 382 41.24 11.40 -20.71
CA VAL A 382 40.61 12.64 -20.26
C VAL A 382 40.45 13.61 -21.41
N GLN A 383 39.21 13.99 -21.72
CA GLN A 383 38.87 15.02 -22.71
C GLN A 383 38.29 16.25 -22.01
N ILE A 384 39.01 17.35 -22.10
CA ILE A 384 38.63 18.64 -21.52
C ILE A 384 38.25 19.57 -22.67
N ARG A 385 36.95 19.86 -22.82
CA ARG A 385 36.48 20.73 -23.89
C ARG A 385 36.73 22.22 -23.59
N SER A 386 36.26 23.07 -24.48
CA SER A 386 36.56 24.49 -24.48
C SER A 386 36.13 25.18 -23.18
N ARG A 387 36.99 26.08 -22.67
CA ARG A 387 36.72 26.98 -21.53
C ARG A 387 36.48 26.28 -20.18
N CYS A 388 36.99 25.06 -19.99
CA CYS A 388 36.93 24.40 -18.69
C CYS A 388 38.04 24.87 -17.74
N LYS A 389 37.83 24.75 -16.43
CA LYS A 389 38.87 24.90 -15.42
C LYS A 389 38.92 23.64 -14.58
N VAL A 390 40.10 23.05 -14.47
CA VAL A 390 40.30 21.82 -13.71
C VAL A 390 41.47 21.97 -12.74
N GLY A 391 41.46 21.16 -11.68
CA GLY A 391 42.56 21.01 -10.74
C GLY A 391 43.75 20.26 -11.36
N ASP A 392 44.28 19.30 -10.61
CA ASP A 392 45.36 18.44 -11.08
C ASP A 392 44.81 17.27 -11.92
N VAL A 393 45.41 17.02 -13.09
CA VAL A 393 44.98 15.97 -14.02
C VAL A 393 46.03 14.88 -14.09
N TYR A 394 45.64 13.64 -13.81
CA TYR A 394 46.48 12.46 -13.85
C TYR A 394 45.89 11.45 -14.84
N ALA A 395 46.45 11.32 -16.04
CA ALA A 395 45.90 10.38 -17.01
C ALA A 395 46.87 9.88 -18.08
N ASN A 396 46.61 8.69 -18.63
CA ASN A 396 47.46 8.14 -19.68
C ASN A 396 47.42 9.01 -20.96
N ARG A 397 46.21 9.44 -21.35
CA ARG A 397 45.96 10.33 -22.49
C ARG A 397 45.11 11.52 -22.10
N VAL A 398 45.62 12.71 -22.38
CA VAL A 398 44.92 13.97 -22.09
C VAL A 398 44.74 14.78 -23.37
N GLN A 399 43.50 15.19 -23.66
CA GLN A 399 43.16 16.14 -24.72
C GLN A 399 42.53 17.39 -24.11
N MET A 400 43.12 18.55 -24.35
CA MET A 400 42.64 19.86 -23.90
C MET A 400 42.32 20.77 -25.09
N ASP A 401 41.07 21.24 -25.17
CA ASP A 401 40.59 22.15 -26.20
C ASP A 401 40.83 23.63 -25.83
N SER A 402 40.68 24.53 -26.80
CA SER A 402 40.85 25.98 -26.65
C SER A 402 40.28 26.60 -25.36
N ARG A 403 41.11 27.44 -24.72
CA ARG A 403 40.77 28.26 -23.55
C ARG A 403 40.45 27.48 -22.27
N SER A 404 40.78 26.20 -22.19
CA SER A 404 40.74 25.46 -20.93
C SER A 404 42.00 25.72 -20.09
N THR A 405 41.87 25.66 -18.77
CA THR A 405 42.98 25.79 -17.83
C THR A 405 43.05 24.58 -16.91
N ALA A 406 44.23 23.97 -16.77
CA ALA A 406 44.52 22.97 -15.74
C ALA A 406 45.60 23.48 -14.78
N LYS A 407 45.54 23.08 -13.50
CA LYS A 407 46.56 23.44 -12.51
C LYS A 407 47.89 22.74 -12.82
N SER A 408 47.85 21.42 -12.99
CA SER A 408 48.96 20.61 -13.48
C SER A 408 48.43 19.42 -14.30
N VAL A 409 49.28 18.85 -15.15
CA VAL A 409 48.94 17.67 -15.96
C VAL A 409 50.08 16.66 -15.88
N THR A 410 49.80 15.48 -15.35
CA THR A 410 50.72 14.34 -15.35
C THR A 410 50.19 13.27 -16.29
N TYR A 411 51.01 12.85 -17.26
CA TYR A 411 50.61 11.87 -18.26
C TYR A 411 51.67 10.82 -18.57
N THR A 412 51.28 9.66 -19.12
CA THR A 412 52.20 8.54 -19.40
C THR A 412 52.36 8.28 -20.90
N ASP A 413 51.33 8.50 -21.71
CA ASP A 413 51.34 8.21 -23.15
C ASP A 413 51.31 9.50 -23.99
N GLU A 414 50.14 10.14 -24.08
CA GLU A 414 49.88 11.26 -25.01
C GLU A 414 49.28 12.48 -24.31
N PHE A 415 49.79 13.67 -24.65
CA PHE A 415 49.21 14.95 -24.25
C PHE A 415 48.98 15.84 -25.47
N LYS A 416 47.72 16.12 -25.80
CA LYS A 416 47.29 16.99 -26.90
C LYS A 416 46.66 18.27 -26.35
N VAL A 417 47.18 19.41 -26.75
CA VAL A 417 46.76 20.72 -26.27
C VAL A 417 46.54 21.65 -27.45
N ASP A 418 45.36 22.25 -27.53
CA ASP A 418 45.09 23.31 -28.50
C ASP A 418 45.82 24.62 -28.12
N ASN A 419 46.18 25.45 -29.09
CA ASN A 419 47.07 26.62 -28.98
C ASN A 419 46.62 27.69 -27.95
N ARG A 420 45.41 27.59 -27.40
CA ARG A 420 44.84 28.53 -26.43
C ARG A 420 44.51 27.91 -25.07
N ALA A 421 44.85 26.64 -24.86
CA ALA A 421 44.74 26.02 -23.54
C ALA A 421 45.98 26.35 -22.70
N ASN A 422 45.82 26.38 -21.38
CA ASN A 422 46.88 26.77 -20.45
C ASN A 422 47.05 25.72 -19.34
N VAL A 423 48.30 25.46 -18.95
CA VAL A 423 48.66 24.66 -17.78
C VAL A 423 49.46 25.57 -16.85
N ILE A 424 48.96 25.81 -15.63
CA ILE A 424 49.49 26.86 -14.74
C ILE A 424 50.91 26.54 -14.26
N ASN A 425 51.11 25.32 -13.74
CA ASN A 425 52.40 24.92 -13.19
C ASN A 425 53.30 24.31 -14.27
N ALA A 426 53.18 23.02 -14.52
CA ALA A 426 53.89 22.32 -15.58
C ALA A 426 53.13 21.06 -15.98
N SER A 427 53.34 20.61 -17.21
CA SER A 427 52.97 19.25 -17.62
C SER A 427 54.17 18.31 -17.44
N GLN A 428 53.98 17.17 -16.81
CA GLN A 428 55.03 16.17 -16.57
C GLN A 428 54.66 14.83 -17.21
N LYS A 429 55.60 14.26 -17.99
CA LYS A 429 55.51 12.87 -18.42
C LYS A 429 56.06 11.97 -17.32
N SER A 430 55.31 10.97 -16.87
CA SER A 430 55.70 10.01 -15.82
C SER A 430 55.61 8.58 -16.34
N GLU A 431 56.38 7.66 -15.75
CA GLU A 431 56.24 6.22 -16.02
C GLU A 431 55.02 5.62 -15.30
N LYS A 432 54.64 6.18 -14.14
CA LYS A 432 53.53 5.70 -13.32
C LYS A 432 52.70 6.88 -12.80
N LEU A 433 51.37 6.72 -12.82
CA LEU A 433 50.43 7.67 -12.24
C LEU A 433 50.27 7.43 -10.72
N PRO A 434 50.00 8.47 -9.92
CA PRO A 434 49.68 8.32 -8.51
C PRO A 434 48.38 7.52 -8.31
N GLU A 435 48.24 6.91 -7.13
CA GLU A 435 47.00 6.21 -6.78
C GLU A 435 45.84 7.21 -6.57
N PRO A 436 44.64 6.95 -7.13
CA PRO A 436 43.50 7.82 -6.94
C PRO A 436 43.01 7.86 -5.47
N PRO A 437 42.43 8.98 -5.00
CA PRO A 437 42.09 9.20 -3.59
C PRO A 437 40.80 8.50 -3.07
N LEU A 438 40.41 7.29 -3.55
CA LEU A 438 39.10 6.66 -3.24
C LEU A 438 39.07 5.18 -2.87
#